data_AF-A0A654BTY9-F1
#
_entry.id   AF-A0A654BTY9-F1
#
_cell.length_a   1.000
_cell.length_b   1.000
_cell.length_c   1.000
_cell.angle_alpha   90.00
_cell.angle_beta   90.00
_cell.angle_gamma   90.00
#
_symmetry.space_group_name_H-M   'P 1'
#
loop_
_entity.id
_entity.type
_entity.pdbx_description
1 polymer ?
#
loop_
_entity_poly.entity_id
_entity_poly.type
_entity_poly.pdbx_seq_one_letter_code
_entity_poly.pdbx_strand_id
1 'polypeptide(L)'
;MKNIYKSLFISLMIGLSLSIIFSYLYAEGNYHPLSPESTIGKIYYQHLTEPIIMLLSIIIWMLIGLLFSINNLIFSATDWGITKATIVHFICSYFPFTILAILAGWFPLKYDSLVFFTFTFIIIYIIIWFVSYIKTKKEILKINQQLKNSHSK
;
A
#
# COMPACT_ATOMS: atom_id res chain seq x y z
N MET A 1 5.03 -4.40 -17.86
CA MET A 1 6.38 -4.06 -17.33
C MET A 1 6.53 -2.57 -16.98
N LYS A 2 6.20 -1.61 -17.86
CA LYS A 2 6.37 -0.15 -17.59
C LYS A 2 5.69 0.34 -16.28
N ASN A 3 4.54 -0.26 -15.93
CA ASN A 3 3.81 0.08 -14.70
C ASN A 3 4.47 -0.46 -13.41
N ILE A 4 5.22 -1.57 -13.49
CA ILE A 4 5.89 -2.17 -12.32
C ILE A 4 7.06 -1.29 -11.91
N TYR A 5 7.96 -0.93 -12.84
CA TYR A 5 9.09 -0.03 -12.55
C TYR A 5 8.63 1.30 -11.93
N LYS A 6 7.55 1.87 -12.47
CA LYS A 6 6.94 3.08 -11.90
C LYS A 6 6.44 2.86 -10.47
N SER A 7 5.80 1.72 -10.21
CA SER A 7 5.27 1.39 -8.87
C SER A 7 6.41 1.19 -7.86
N LEU A 8 7.46 0.46 -8.25
CA LEU A 8 8.67 0.28 -7.43
C LEU A 8 9.30 1.63 -7.07
N PHE A 9 9.52 2.49 -8.07
CA PHE A 9 10.10 3.80 -7.86
C PHE A 9 9.25 4.69 -6.95
N ILE A 10 7.94 4.75 -7.19
CA ILE A 10 7.02 5.54 -6.33
C ILE A 10 7.04 5.03 -4.90
N SER A 11 6.97 3.71 -4.70
CA SER A 11 7.00 3.12 -3.36
C SER A 11 8.31 3.39 -2.62
N LEU A 12 9.43 3.35 -3.33
CA LEU A 12 10.74 3.69 -2.78
C LEU A 12 10.81 5.16 -2.35
N MET A 13 10.33 6.08 -3.20
CA MET A 13 10.31 7.51 -2.87
C MET A 13 9.42 7.81 -1.67
N ILE A 14 8.24 7.19 -1.60
CA ILE A 14 7.33 7.34 -0.45
C ILE A 14 7.98 6.78 0.82
N GLY A 15 8.50 5.55 0.75
CA GLY A 15 9.15 4.91 1.89
C GLY A 15 10.34 5.70 2.43
N LEU A 16 11.21 6.17 1.53
CA LEU A 16 12.36 7.01 1.90
C LEU A 16 11.92 8.35 2.51
N SER A 17 10.91 9.00 1.93
CA SER A 17 10.40 10.27 2.45
C SER A 17 9.83 10.10 3.86
N LEU A 18 9.00 9.07 4.08
CA LEU A 18 8.44 8.77 5.39
C LEU A 18 9.54 8.41 6.40
N SER A 19 10.53 7.62 5.99
CA SER A 19 11.70 7.28 6.81
C SER A 19 12.43 8.53 7.30
N ILE A 20 12.77 9.45 6.39
CA ILE A 20 13.46 10.70 6.73
C ILE A 20 12.61 11.55 7.68
N ILE A 21 11.30 11.68 7.40
CA ILE A 21 10.38 12.45 8.24
C ILE A 21 10.32 11.85 9.66
N PHE A 22 10.11 10.54 9.78
CA PHE A 22 10.01 9.91 11.09
C PHE A 22 11.34 9.92 11.85
N SER A 23 12.46 9.74 11.15
CA SER A 23 13.77 9.88 11.76
C SER A 23 14.00 11.31 12.27
N TYR A 24 13.61 12.32 11.50
CA TYR A 24 13.73 13.71 11.93
C TYR A 24 12.88 14.01 13.18
N LEU A 25 11.67 13.44 13.25
CA LEU A 25 10.75 13.66 14.37
C LEU A 25 11.13 12.89 15.64
N TYR A 26 11.75 11.71 15.52
CA TYR A 26 11.86 10.76 16.63
C TYR A 26 13.26 10.20 16.92
N ALA A 27 14.27 10.42 16.07
CA ALA A 27 15.58 9.77 16.20
C ALA A 27 16.70 10.69 16.74
N GLU A 28 16.34 11.77 17.44
CA GLU A 28 17.26 12.62 18.23
C GLU A 28 18.56 13.05 17.49
N GLY A 29 18.45 13.33 16.18
CA GLY A 29 19.57 13.78 15.35
C GLY A 29 20.33 12.69 14.59
N ASN A 30 20.03 11.41 14.81
CA ASN A 30 20.56 10.30 14.03
C ASN A 30 19.58 9.85 12.95
N TYR A 31 20.09 9.36 11.82
CA TYR A 31 19.23 8.78 10.79
C TYR A 31 19.00 7.29 11.04
N HIS A 32 17.74 6.89 11.16
CA HIS A 32 17.33 5.50 11.27
C HIS A 32 16.26 5.18 10.21
N PRO A 33 16.51 4.24 9.29
CA PRO A 33 15.59 3.94 8.20
C PRO A 33 14.24 3.34 8.65
N LEU A 34 14.21 2.79 9.86
CA LEU A 34 13.01 2.35 10.57
C LEU A 34 13.23 2.56 12.07
N SER A 35 12.15 2.66 12.85
CA SER A 35 12.24 2.96 14.28
C SER A 35 12.98 1.86 15.07
N PRO A 36 14.09 2.18 15.76
CA PRO A 36 14.78 1.23 16.64
C PRO A 36 13.89 0.72 17.79
N GLU A 37 12.87 1.48 18.18
CA GLU A 37 11.95 1.14 19.26
C GLU A 37 10.85 0.15 18.86
N SER A 38 10.68 -0.09 17.56
CA SER A 38 9.75 -1.11 17.07
C SER A 38 10.22 -2.53 17.41
N THR A 39 9.29 -3.49 17.49
CA THR A 39 9.63 -4.88 17.82
C THR A 39 10.67 -5.47 16.87
N ILE A 40 10.50 -5.25 15.56
CA ILE A 40 11.46 -5.69 14.55
C ILE A 40 12.72 -4.82 14.54
N GLY A 41 12.60 -3.52 14.80
CA GLY A 41 13.76 -2.64 14.93
C GLY A 41 14.72 -3.11 16.00
N LYS A 42 14.24 -3.45 17.20
CA LYS A 42 15.09 -3.99 18.27
C LYS A 42 15.86 -5.22 17.83
N ILE A 43 15.20 -6.13 17.10
CA ILE A 43 15.84 -7.33 16.56
C ILE A 43 16.90 -6.98 15.51
N TYR A 44 16.58 -6.09 14.58
CA TYR A 44 17.50 -5.70 13.50
C TYR A 44 18.73 -4.98 14.05
N TYR A 45 18.57 -3.97 14.90
CA TYR A 45 19.69 -3.21 15.47
C TYR A 45 20.56 -4.04 16.43
N GLN A 46 20.04 -5.13 16.99
CA GLN A 46 20.83 -6.08 17.80
C GLN A 46 21.70 -7.01 16.96
N HIS A 47 21.31 -7.35 15.72
CA HIS A 47 21.95 -8.42 14.94
C HIS A 47 22.56 -7.95 13.62
N LEU A 48 22.21 -6.75 13.16
CA LEU A 48 22.54 -6.23 11.83
C LEU A 48 23.19 -4.86 11.94
N THR A 49 24.00 -4.52 10.94
CA THR A 49 24.59 -3.19 10.80
C THR A 49 23.62 -2.23 10.13
N GLU A 50 23.72 -0.93 10.40
CA GLU A 50 22.81 0.08 9.86
C GLU A 50 22.68 0.08 8.33
N PRO A 51 23.76 -0.11 7.52
CA PRO A 51 23.63 -0.20 6.08
C PRO A 51 22.79 -1.39 5.63
N ILE A 52 22.85 -2.53 6.34
CA ILE A 52 22.03 -3.71 6.05
C ILE A 52 20.57 -3.41 6.38
N ILE A 53 20.30 -2.72 7.49
CA ILE A 53 18.93 -2.31 7.88
C ILE A 53 18.33 -1.37 6.82
N MET A 54 19.13 -0.43 6.29
CA MET A 54 18.71 0.43 5.17
C MET A 54 18.40 -0.38 3.91
N LEU A 55 19.26 -1.34 3.54
CA LEU A 55 19.03 -2.23 2.39
C LEU A 55 17.72 -3.01 2.55
N LEU A 56 17.48 -3.59 3.72
CA LEU A 56 16.23 -4.31 4.02
C LEU A 56 15.02 -3.40 3.90
N SER A 57 15.11 -2.16 4.41
CA SER A 57 14.04 -1.17 4.30
C SER A 57 13.70 -0.85 2.84
N ILE A 58 14.73 -0.62 2.02
CA ILE A 58 14.59 -0.39 0.57
C ILE A 58 13.89 -1.58 -0.09
N ILE A 59 14.32 -2.82 0.21
CA ILE A 59 13.71 -4.04 -0.33
C ILE A 59 12.24 -4.13 0.08
N ILE A 60 11.91 -3.89 1.35
CA ILE A 60 10.54 -3.95 1.86
C ILE A 60 9.66 -2.90 1.16
N TRP A 61 10.12 -1.66 1.02
CA TRP A 61 9.35 -0.62 0.33
C TRP A 61 9.09 -0.96 -1.14
N MET A 62 10.10 -1.51 -1.84
CA MET A 62 9.94 -2.00 -3.20
C MET A 62 8.95 -3.18 -3.28
N LEU A 63 8.99 -4.12 -2.33
CA LEU A 63 8.05 -5.25 -2.27
C LEU A 63 6.61 -4.77 -2.04
N ILE A 64 6.41 -3.71 -1.25
CA ILE A 64 5.10 -3.06 -1.09
C ILE A 64 4.62 -2.51 -2.45
N GLY A 65 5.49 -1.79 -3.16
CA GLY A 65 5.15 -1.28 -4.50
C GLY A 65 4.83 -2.40 -5.49
N LEU A 66 5.59 -3.49 -5.45
CA LEU A 66 5.36 -4.68 -6.27
C LEU A 66 4.03 -5.34 -5.97
N LEU A 67 3.72 -5.55 -4.69
CA LEU A 67 2.46 -6.14 -4.21
C LEU A 67 1.25 -5.37 -4.77
N PHE A 68 1.22 -4.06 -4.61
CA PHE A 68 0.12 -3.24 -5.13
C PHE A 68 0.09 -3.19 -6.66
N SER A 69 1.25 -3.23 -7.33
CA SER A 69 1.31 -3.29 -8.79
C SER A 69 0.70 -4.58 -9.34
N ILE A 70 1.00 -5.72 -8.70
CA ILE A 70 0.46 -7.03 -9.07
C ILE A 70 -1.03 -7.09 -8.76
N ASN A 71 -1.46 -6.67 -7.58
CA ASN A 71 -2.87 -6.72 -7.19
C ASN A 71 -3.73 -5.82 -8.07
N ASN A 72 -3.20 -4.71 -8.59
CA ASN A 72 -3.92 -3.87 -9.55
C ASN A 72 -4.36 -4.62 -10.83
N LEU A 73 -3.73 -5.75 -11.16
CA LEU A 73 -4.18 -6.59 -12.28
C LEU A 73 -5.60 -7.13 -12.07
N ILE A 74 -6.08 -7.24 -10.83
CA ILE A 74 -7.45 -7.67 -10.51
C ILE A 74 -8.48 -6.75 -11.20
N PHE A 75 -8.21 -5.44 -11.28
CA PHE A 75 -9.11 -4.47 -11.91
C PHE A 75 -9.05 -4.48 -13.44
N SER A 76 -7.95 -4.93 -14.04
CA SER A 76 -7.76 -4.86 -15.50
C SER A 76 -7.91 -6.21 -16.20
N ALA A 77 -7.66 -7.31 -15.50
CA ALA A 77 -7.61 -8.66 -16.08
C ALA A 77 -8.88 -9.48 -15.80
N THR A 78 -9.86 -8.91 -15.08
CA THR A 78 -11.11 -9.60 -14.76
C THR A 78 -12.32 -8.76 -15.20
N ASP A 79 -13.38 -9.42 -15.66
CA ASP A 79 -14.67 -8.77 -15.97
C ASP A 79 -15.53 -8.56 -14.71
N TRP A 80 -14.89 -8.51 -13.54
CA TRP A 80 -15.61 -8.42 -12.27
C TRP A 80 -16.16 -7.01 -12.05
N GLY A 81 -17.37 -6.94 -11.48
CA GLY A 81 -17.90 -5.68 -10.99
C GLY A 81 -17.00 -5.06 -9.92
N ILE A 82 -17.03 -3.73 -9.81
CA ILE A 82 -16.08 -2.97 -8.99
C ILE A 82 -16.04 -3.41 -7.51
N THR A 83 -17.18 -3.81 -6.95
CA THR A 83 -17.27 -4.31 -5.57
C THR A 83 -16.55 -5.64 -5.40
N LYS A 84 -16.68 -6.58 -6.34
CA LYS A 84 -15.98 -7.87 -6.25
C LYS A 84 -14.47 -7.68 -6.42
N ALA A 85 -14.06 -6.86 -7.40
CA ALA A 85 -12.65 -6.57 -7.65
C ALA A 85 -11.97 -5.92 -6.43
N THR A 86 -12.62 -4.94 -5.80
CA THR A 86 -12.10 -4.28 -4.58
C THR A 86 -12.01 -5.21 -3.37
N ILE A 87 -13.00 -6.09 -3.15
CA ILE A 87 -12.94 -7.08 -2.05
C ILE A 87 -11.78 -8.06 -2.25
N VAL A 88 -11.61 -8.58 -3.47
CA VAL A 88 -10.49 -9.51 -3.73
C VAL A 88 -9.15 -8.79 -3.62
N HIS A 89 -9.05 -7.57 -4.14
CA HIS A 89 -7.86 -6.74 -3.96
C HIS A 89 -7.55 -6.49 -2.48
N PHE A 90 -8.57 -6.20 -1.67
CA PHE A 90 -8.43 -6.03 -0.22
C PHE A 90 -7.80 -7.26 0.43
N ILE A 91 -8.37 -8.44 0.18
CA ILE A 91 -7.91 -9.70 0.79
C ILE A 91 -6.47 -10.01 0.34
N CYS A 92 -6.20 -9.92 -0.97
CA CYS A 92 -4.88 -10.17 -1.53
C CYS A 92 -3.82 -9.16 -1.07
N SER A 93 -4.21 -7.93 -0.75
CA SER A 93 -3.28 -6.92 -0.24
C SER A 93 -3.08 -7.02 1.26
N TYR A 94 -4.14 -7.27 2.03
CA TYR A 94 -4.12 -7.14 3.49
C TYR A 94 -3.07 -8.05 4.14
N PHE A 95 -3.09 -9.35 3.84
CA PHE A 95 -2.17 -10.29 4.51
C PHE A 95 -0.71 -10.04 4.16
N PRO A 96 -0.29 -9.95 2.87
CA PRO A 96 1.11 -9.70 2.54
C PRO A 96 1.57 -8.31 2.99
N PHE A 97 0.71 -7.29 2.89
CA PHE A 97 1.04 -5.95 3.35
C PHE A 97 1.23 -5.89 4.87
N THR A 98 0.42 -6.61 5.63
CA THR A 98 0.58 -6.69 7.10
C THR A 98 1.93 -7.29 7.46
N ILE A 99 2.35 -8.38 6.79
CA ILE A 99 3.67 -8.99 7.00
C ILE A 99 4.79 -8.00 6.67
N LEU A 100 4.70 -7.32 5.53
CA LEU A 100 5.69 -6.32 5.12
C LEU A 100 5.74 -5.12 6.09
N ALA A 101 4.60 -4.65 6.59
CA ALA A 101 4.52 -3.55 7.56
C ALA A 101 5.13 -3.93 8.91
N ILE A 102 4.95 -5.18 9.35
CA ILE A 102 5.63 -5.73 10.53
C ILE A 102 7.14 -5.71 10.31
N LEU A 103 7.62 -6.27 9.18
CA LEU A 103 9.05 -6.30 8.85
C LEU A 103 9.66 -4.91 8.68
N ALA A 104 8.85 -3.91 8.31
CA ALA A 104 9.26 -2.51 8.23
C ALA A 104 9.31 -1.81 9.60
N GLY A 105 8.88 -2.48 10.68
CA GLY A 105 8.90 -1.91 12.03
C GLY A 105 7.96 -0.73 12.23
N TRP A 106 6.85 -0.65 11.48
CA TRP A 106 5.95 0.51 11.54
C TRP A 106 5.13 0.63 12.81
N PHE A 107 4.87 -0.50 13.49
CA PHE A 107 4.11 -0.53 14.73
C PHE A 107 4.61 -1.66 15.64
N PRO A 108 4.41 -1.55 16.97
CA PRO A 108 4.77 -2.63 17.88
C PRO A 108 3.82 -3.83 17.68
N LEU A 109 4.35 -5.05 17.87
CA LEU A 109 3.57 -6.29 17.77
C LEU A 109 2.69 -6.51 19.01
N LYS A 110 1.72 -5.61 19.19
CA LYS A 110 0.70 -5.65 20.25
C LYS A 110 -0.68 -5.79 19.61
N TYR A 111 -1.60 -6.41 20.35
CA TYR A 111 -2.98 -6.61 19.90
C TYR A 111 -3.64 -5.29 19.48
N ASP A 112 -3.55 -4.25 20.32
CA ASP A 112 -4.18 -2.95 20.07
C ASP A 112 -3.64 -2.28 18.80
N SER A 113 -2.33 -2.40 18.55
CA SER A 113 -1.68 -1.84 17.37
C SER A 113 -2.10 -2.55 16.09
N LEU A 114 -2.25 -3.88 16.14
CA LEU A 114 -2.77 -4.65 15.01
C LEU A 114 -4.22 -4.28 14.73
N VAL A 115 -5.08 -4.18 15.75
CA VAL A 115 -6.48 -3.78 15.57
C VAL A 115 -6.58 -2.38 14.96
N PHE A 116 -5.79 -1.42 15.45
CA PHE A 116 -5.76 -0.06 14.91
C PHE A 116 -5.29 -0.02 13.46
N PHE A 117 -4.26 -0.82 13.13
CA PHE A 117 -3.77 -0.96 11.76
C PHE A 117 -4.83 -1.56 10.84
N THR A 118 -5.48 -2.64 11.25
CA THR A 118 -6.58 -3.27 10.50
C THR A 118 -7.73 -2.29 10.26
N PHE A 119 -8.14 -1.58 11.30
CA PHE A 119 -9.23 -0.60 11.21
C PHE A 119 -8.89 0.53 10.23
N THR A 120 -7.67 1.07 10.31
CA THR A 120 -7.17 2.08 9.38
C THR A 120 -7.17 1.56 7.95
N PHE A 121 -6.72 0.33 7.74
CA PHE A 121 -6.68 -0.31 6.43
C PHE A 121 -8.10 -0.51 5.84
N ILE A 122 -9.08 -0.90 6.67
CA ILE A 122 -10.49 -1.00 6.27
C ILE A 122 -11.03 0.36 5.83
N ILE A 123 -10.79 1.43 6.59
CA ILE A 123 -11.24 2.79 6.23
C ILE A 123 -10.68 3.20 4.87
N ILE A 124 -9.38 3.01 4.64
CA ILE A 124 -8.74 3.34 3.37
C ILE A 124 -9.43 2.59 2.22
N TYR A 125 -9.77 1.32 2.40
CA TYR A 125 -10.44 0.54 1.37
C TYR A 125 -11.90 0.93 1.14
N ILE A 126 -12.62 1.37 2.17
CA ILE A 126 -13.96 1.95 2.01
C ILE A 126 -13.87 3.19 1.11
N ILE A 127 -12.87 4.05 1.33
CA ILE A 127 -12.63 5.25 0.50
C ILE A 127 -12.28 4.85 -0.94
N ILE A 128 -11.35 3.90 -1.13
CA ILE A 128 -10.97 3.40 -2.46
C ILE A 128 -12.19 2.85 -3.20
N TRP A 129 -13.00 2.04 -2.53
CA TRP A 129 -14.23 1.48 -3.09
C TRP A 129 -15.20 2.58 -3.50
N PHE A 130 -15.44 3.57 -2.62
CA PHE A 130 -16.36 4.67 -2.90
C PHE A 130 -15.91 5.50 -4.13
N VAL A 131 -14.64 5.87 -4.19
CA VAL A 131 -14.06 6.60 -5.33
C VAL A 131 -14.19 5.78 -6.62
N SER A 132 -13.90 4.49 -6.55
CA SER A 132 -13.97 3.59 -7.70
C SER A 132 -15.42 3.42 -8.18
N TYR A 133 -16.35 3.25 -7.25
CA TYR A 133 -17.78 3.15 -7.53
C TYR A 133 -18.30 4.38 -8.26
N ILE A 134 -17.94 5.59 -7.81
CA ILE A 134 -18.34 6.84 -8.48
C ILE A 134 -17.80 6.91 -9.90
N LYS A 135 -16.53 6.51 -10.12
CA LYS A 135 -15.91 6.51 -11.45
C LYS A 135 -16.64 5.55 -12.39
N THR A 136 -16.84 4.30 -11.98
CA THR A 136 -17.55 3.29 -12.78
C THR A 136 -18.99 3.72 -13.07
N LYS A 137 -19.69 4.31 -12.09
CA LYS A 137 -21.05 4.82 -12.31
C LYS A 137 -21.09 5.93 -13.37
N LYS A 138 -20.12 6.86 -13.35
CA LYS A 138 -20.02 7.92 -14.37
C LYS A 138 -19.74 7.37 -15.76
N GLU A 139 -18.89 6.35 -15.87
CA GLU A 139 -18.58 5.68 -17.13
C GLU A 139 -19.81 4.99 -17.74
N ILE A 140 -20.57 4.24 -16.92
CA ILE A 140 -21.81 3.59 -17.36
C ILE A 140 -22.83 4.62 -17.86
N LEU A 141 -23.01 5.74 -17.14
CA LEU A 141 -23.92 6.81 -17.56
C LEU A 141 -23.50 7.42 -18.90
N LYS A 142 -22.20 7.63 -19.11
CA LYS A 142 -21.66 8.16 -20.36
C LYS A 142 -21.93 7.20 -21.53
N ILE A 143 -21.72 5.90 -21.33
CA ILE A 143 -22.00 4.87 -22.35
C ILE A 143 -23.50 4.85 -22.69
N ASN A 144 -24.37 4.86 -21.68
CA ASN A 144 -25.83 4.86 -21.90
C ASN A 144 -26.31 6.10 -22.66
N GLN A 145 -25.73 7.27 -22.40
CA GLN A 145 -26.03 8.50 -23.14
C GLN A 145 -25.59 8.40 -24.61
N GLN A 146 -24.41 7.85 -24.88
CA GLN A 146 -23.91 7.66 -26.25
C GLN A 146 -24.83 6.71 -27.05
N LEU A 147 -25.26 5.60 -26.44
CA LEU A 147 -26.18 4.63 -27.06
C LEU A 147 -27.55 5.24 -27.35
N LYS A 148 -28.09 6.04 -26.42
CA LYS A 148 -29.37 6.73 -26.63
C LYS A 148 -29.31 7.73 -27.80
N ASN A 149 -28.20 8.44 -27.94
CA ASN A 149 -28.01 9.41 -29.01
C ASN A 149 -27.75 8.75 -30.37
N SER A 150 -27.16 7.55 -30.42
CA SER A 150 -26.95 6.82 -31.67
C SER A 150 -28.22 6.15 -32.20
N HIS A 151 -29.15 5.73 -31.33
CA HIS A 151 -30.44 5.16 -31.74
C HIS A 151 -31.51 6.20 -32.09
N SER A 152 -31.29 7.47 -31.76
CA SER A 152 -32.18 8.60 -32.09
C SER A 152 -31.86 9.27 -33.44
N LYS A 153 -30.83 8.81 -34.15
CA LYS A 153 -30.46 9.22 -35.52
C LYS A 153 -30.83 8.12 -36.49
#